data_AF-A0A534WNT4-F1
#
_entry.id   AF-A0A534WNT4-F1
#
_cell.length_a   1.000
_cell.length_b   1.000
_cell.length_c   1.000
_cell.angle_alpha   90.00
_cell.angle_beta   90.00
_cell.angle_gamma   90.00
#
_symmetry.space_group_name_H-M   'P 1'
#
loop_
_entity.id
_entity.type
_entity.pdbx_description
1 polymer ?
#
loop_
_entity_poly.entity_id
_entity_poly.type
_entity_poly.pdbx_seq_one_letter_code
_entity_poly.pdbx_strand_id
1 'polypeptide(L)'
;MGVYFARGHRQLALVARPDAGKIIRGTGGLRKFRWALSGRGKRGGARVIYFWHPPSRQLLMLFAFAKNEADDLTVEQRRALRRLVEAEYP
;
A
#
# COMPACT_ATOMS: atom_id res chain seq x y z
N MET A 1 14.91 27.56 -3.13
CA MET A 1 15.10 26.44 -4.09
C MET A 1 15.80 25.30 -3.36
N GLY A 2 15.09 24.57 -2.50
CA GLY A 2 15.67 23.49 -1.69
C GLY A 2 14.96 22.20 -2.01
N VAL A 3 15.53 21.41 -2.91
CA VAL A 3 14.97 20.13 -3.33
C VAL A 3 15.22 19.13 -2.19
N TYR A 4 14.19 18.84 -1.40
CA TYR A 4 14.24 17.82 -0.36
C TYR A 4 14.39 16.43 -1.01
N PHE A 5 15.63 16.01 -1.20
CA PHE A 5 16.04 14.63 -1.50
C PHE A 5 15.69 13.73 -0.30
N ALA A 6 14.51 13.12 -0.32
CA ALA A 6 14.17 12.04 0.61
C ALA A 6 13.09 11.07 0.09
N ARG A 7 12.99 10.81 -1.22
CA ARG A 7 11.93 9.92 -1.75
C ARG A 7 12.40 9.14 -2.98
N GLY A 8 12.52 7.82 -2.89
CA GLY A 8 12.73 6.95 -4.07
C GLY A 8 12.98 5.47 -3.78
N HIS A 9 13.76 5.13 -2.76
CA HIS A 9 14.29 3.76 -2.59
C HIS A 9 13.24 2.69 -2.21
N ARG A 10 12.06 3.11 -1.73
CA ARG A 10 11.10 2.21 -1.06
C ARG A 10 10.01 1.67 -2.00
N GLN A 11 9.62 2.42 -3.01
CA GLN A 11 8.65 1.90 -4.00
C GLN A 11 9.27 0.77 -4.83
N LEU A 12 10.58 0.87 -5.12
CA LEU A 12 11.33 -0.11 -5.90
C LEU A 12 11.29 -1.52 -5.29
N ALA A 13 11.35 -1.65 -3.96
CA ALA A 13 11.30 -2.96 -3.31
C ALA A 13 9.91 -3.63 -3.43
N LEU A 14 8.84 -2.83 -3.40
CA LEU A 14 7.49 -3.34 -3.55
C LEU A 14 7.18 -3.70 -5.01
N VAL A 15 7.74 -2.95 -5.97
CA VAL A 15 7.69 -3.28 -7.40
C VAL A 15 8.42 -4.59 -7.70
N ALA A 16 9.54 -4.86 -7.04
CA ALA A 16 10.27 -6.12 -7.19
C ALA A 16 9.53 -7.33 -6.58
N ARG A 17 8.69 -7.11 -5.55
CA ARG A 17 7.94 -8.15 -4.84
C ARG A 17 6.49 -7.70 -4.57
N PRO A 18 5.65 -7.60 -5.62
CA PRO A 18 4.27 -7.13 -5.48
C PRO A 18 3.40 -8.12 -4.69
N ASP A 19 3.86 -9.36 -4.51
CA ASP A 19 3.25 -10.43 -3.73
C ASP A 19 3.46 -10.30 -2.20
N ALA A 20 4.41 -9.46 -1.76
CA ALA A 20 4.84 -9.41 -0.36
C ALA A 20 3.75 -8.92 0.64
N GLY A 21 2.74 -8.21 0.16
CA GLY A 21 1.60 -7.77 0.96
C GLY A 21 0.54 -8.87 1.14
N LYS A 22 -0.06 -8.91 2.33
CA LYS A 22 -1.16 -9.85 2.64
C LYS A 22 -2.46 -9.36 2.02
N ILE A 23 -3.20 -10.24 1.35
CA ILE A 23 -4.50 -9.92 0.75
C ILE A 23 -5.50 -9.53 1.85
N ILE A 24 -6.19 -8.42 1.64
CA ILE A 24 -7.31 -7.97 2.46
C ILE A 24 -8.59 -8.60 1.88
N ARG A 25 -9.19 -9.56 2.58
CA ARG A 25 -10.41 -10.24 2.08
C ARG A 25 -11.55 -9.24 1.86
N GLY A 26 -12.36 -9.49 0.82
CA GLY A 26 -13.52 -8.66 0.49
C GLY A 26 -13.21 -7.33 -0.21
N THR A 27 -11.97 -7.13 -0.67
CA THR A 27 -11.53 -5.88 -1.35
C THR A 27 -11.26 -6.03 -2.85
N GLY A 28 -11.50 -7.20 -3.44
CA GLY A 28 -11.16 -7.46 -4.85
C GLY A 28 -9.66 -7.65 -5.12
N GLY A 29 -8.83 -7.85 -4.08
CA GLY A 29 -7.41 -8.16 -4.25
C GLY A 29 -6.43 -7.13 -3.70
N LEU A 30 -6.89 -6.14 -2.93
CA LEU A 30 -5.99 -5.23 -2.23
C LEU A 30 -5.08 -5.97 -1.26
N ARG A 31 -3.88 -5.44 -1.09
CA ARG A 31 -2.84 -6.00 -0.24
C ARG A 31 -2.39 -5.00 0.80
N LYS A 32 -2.14 -5.50 2.00
CA LYS A 32 -1.56 -4.75 3.13
C LYS A 32 -0.12 -5.20 3.34
N PHE A 33 0.82 -4.28 3.21
CA PHE A 33 2.23 -4.48 3.52
C PHE A 33 2.62 -3.72 4.79
N ARG A 34 3.37 -4.39 5.67
CA ARG A 34 3.95 -3.78 6.87
C ARG A 34 5.40 -3.46 6.58
N TRP A 35 5.72 -2.18 6.51
CA TRP A 35 7.07 -1.70 6.28
C TRP A 35 7.73 -1.35 7.61
N ALA A 36 8.84 -1.99 7.95
CA ALA A 36 9.69 -1.56 9.06
C ALA A 36 10.66 -0.48 8.55
N LEU A 37 10.52 0.79 8.96
CA LEU A 37 11.52 1.80 8.66
C LEU A 37 12.66 1.64 9.67
N SER A 38 13.85 1.32 9.17
CA SER A 38 15.07 1.30 9.99
C SER A 38 15.39 2.71 10.50
N GLY A 39 15.93 2.81 11.71
CA GLY A 39 16.38 4.07 12.31
C GLY A 39 15.31 4.94 13.00
N ARG A 40 14.02 4.57 12.97
CA ARG A 40 12.92 5.34 13.61
C ARG A 40 12.33 4.68 14.87
N GLY A 41 13.14 4.03 15.71
CA GLY A 41 12.69 3.48 17.02
C GLY A 41 11.39 2.64 16.99
N LYS A 42 10.70 2.49 18.13
CA LYS A 42 9.46 1.68 18.26
C LYS A 42 8.28 2.15 17.37
N ARG A 43 8.33 3.38 16.82
CA ARG A 43 7.27 4.01 16.01
C ARG A 43 7.57 4.05 14.50
N GLY A 44 8.71 3.55 14.05
CA GLY A 44 9.15 3.63 12.66
C GLY A 44 8.43 2.72 11.67
N GLY A 45 7.34 2.05 12.03
CA GLY A 45 6.60 1.23 11.07
C GLY A 45 5.69 2.09 10.18
N ALA A 46 5.58 1.73 8.89
CA ALA A 46 4.51 2.23 8.02
C ALA A 46 3.65 1.05 7.53
N ARG A 47 2.37 1.32 7.26
CA ARG A 47 1.46 0.40 6.61
C ARG A 47 1.14 0.94 5.22
N VAL A 48 1.28 0.08 4.23
CA VAL A 48 0.97 0.40 2.84
C VAL A 48 -0.18 -0.47 2.40
N ILE A 49 -1.19 0.14 1.79
CA ILE A 49 -2.29 -0.54 1.12
C ILE A 49 -2.14 -0.28 -0.37
N TYR A 50 -2.08 -1.36 -1.16
CA TYR A 50 -1.86 -1.28 -2.58
C TYR A 50 -2.62 -2.37 -3.34
N PHE A 51 -2.81 -2.16 -4.64
CA PHE A 51 -3.32 -3.14 -5.57
C PHE A 51 -2.21 -3.55 -6.54
N TRP A 52 -2.12 -4.85 -6.85
CA TRP A 52 -1.25 -5.37 -7.90
C TRP A 52 -2.13 -5.87 -9.03
N HIS A 53 -1.96 -5.29 -10.21
CA HIS A 53 -2.66 -5.70 -11.41
C HIS A 53 -1.71 -6.47 -12.34
N PRO A 54 -1.73 -7.82 -12.34
CA PRO A 54 -0.81 -8.61 -13.14
C PRO A 54 -0.85 -8.33 -14.66
N PRO A 55 -2.04 -8.16 -15.30
CA PRO A 55 -2.12 -7.93 -16.74
C PRO A 55 -1.37 -6.68 -17.21
N SER A 56 -1.53 -5.55 -16.51
CA SER A 56 -0.82 -4.30 -16.86
C SER A 56 0.53 -4.15 -16.15
N ARG A 57 0.90 -5.11 -15.28
CA ARG A 57 2.08 -5.06 -14.40
C ARG A 57 2.17 -3.75 -13.58
N GLN A 58 1.02 -3.22 -13.18
CA GLN A 58 0.94 -1.97 -12.44
C GLN A 58 0.71 -2.22 -10.96
N LEU A 59 1.41 -1.43 -10.14
CA LEU A 59 1.22 -1.39 -8.70
C LEU A 59 0.61 -0.05 -8.31
N LEU A 60 -0.62 -0.09 -7.81
CA LEU A 60 -1.32 1.09 -7.35
C LEU A 60 -1.19 1.22 -5.84
N MET A 61 -0.44 2.22 -5.38
CA MET A 61 -0.36 2.56 -3.96
C MET A 61 -1.55 3.45 -3.60
N LEU A 62 -2.49 2.91 -2.83
CA LEU A 62 -3.70 3.63 -2.42
C LEU A 62 -3.48 4.44 -1.14
N PHE A 63 -2.83 3.82 -0.15
CA PHE A 63 -2.56 4.46 1.13
C PHE A 63 -1.18 4.08 1.66
N ALA A 64 -0.52 5.03 2.30
CA ALA A 64 0.67 4.80 3.12
C ALA A 64 0.57 5.67 4.38
N PHE A 65 0.56 5.04 5.55
CA PHE A 65 0.38 5.73 6.83
C PHE A 65 1.29 5.15 7.91
N ALA A 66 1.64 5.96 8.91
CA ALA A 66 2.46 5.53 10.03
C ALA A 66 1.72 4.52 10.93
N LYS A 67 2.48 3.73 11.71
CA LYS A 67 1.93 2.67 12.58
C LYS A 67 0.85 3.15 13.56
N ASN A 68 0.80 4.44 13.88
CA ASN A 68 -0.10 5.05 14.87
C ASN A 68 -1.13 6.01 14.27
N GLU A 69 -1.19 6.18 12.94
CA GLU A 69 -2.09 7.15 12.31
C GLU A 69 -3.47 6.58 11.96
N ALA A 70 -3.55 5.29 11.63
CA ALA A 70 -4.82 4.68 11.26
C ALA A 70 -4.85 3.17 11.55
N ASP A 71 -6.06 2.70 11.82
CA ASP A 71 -6.41 1.29 12.01
C ASP A 71 -6.67 0.56 10.68
N ASP A 72 -7.21 -0.65 10.74
CA ASP A 72 -7.66 -1.39 9.56
C ASP A 72 -8.78 -0.65 8.81
N LEU A 73 -8.86 -0.87 7.49
CA LEU A 73 -9.93 -0.30 6.66
C LEU A 73 -11.30 -0.67 7.22
N THR A 74 -12.23 0.27 7.27
CA THR A 74 -13.63 -0.02 7.63
C THR A 74 -14.31 -0.88 6.56
N VAL A 75 -15.49 -1.43 6.87
CA VAL A 75 -16.27 -2.23 5.91
C VAL A 75 -16.63 -1.37 4.68
N GLU A 76 -17.01 -0.12 4.90
CA GLU A 76 -17.42 0.86 3.91
C GLU A 76 -16.24 1.20 3.00
N GLN A 77 -15.07 1.47 3.59
CA GLN A 77 -13.84 1.72 2.83
C GLN A 77 -13.44 0.52 1.97
N ARG A 78 -13.53 -0.71 2.51
CA ARG A 78 -13.25 -1.92 1.73
C ARG A 78 -14.19 -2.06 0.53
N ARG A 79 -15.49 -1.77 0.70
CA ARG A 79 -16.48 -1.80 -0.39
C ARG A 79 -16.22 -0.73 -1.43
N ALA A 80 -15.92 0.50 -1.01
CA ALA A 80 -15.62 1.61 -1.92
C ALA A 80 -14.37 1.32 -2.77
N LEU A 81 -13.28 0.90 -2.13
CA LEU A 81 -12.04 0.59 -2.84
C LEU A 81 -12.18 -0.62 -3.77
N ARG A 82 -12.96 -1.63 -3.39
CA ARG A 82 -13.27 -2.76 -4.26
C ARG A 82 -13.91 -2.30 -5.57
N ARG A 83 -14.94 -1.46 -5.48
CA ARG A 83 -15.63 -0.92 -6.66
C ARG A 83 -14.69 -0.13 -7.57
N LEU A 84 -13.81 0.68 -6.98
CA LEU A 84 -12.83 1.46 -7.73
C LEU A 84 -11.88 0.55 -8.50
N VAL A 85 -11.33 -0.48 -7.83
CA VAL A 85 -10.41 -1.43 -8.47
C VAL A 85 -11.10 -2.21 -9.58
N GLU A 86 -12.30 -2.74 -9.33
CA GLU A 86 -13.05 -3.52 -10.33
C GLU A 86 -13.48 -2.67 -11.54
N ALA A 87 -13.72 -1.36 -11.35
CA ALA A 87 -14.12 -0.47 -12.43
C ALA A 87 -12.94 -0.04 -13.32
N GLU A 88 -11.77 0.25 -12.72
CA GLU A 88 -10.60 0.78 -13.43
C GLU A 88 -9.64 -0.32 -13.91
N TYR A 89 -9.63 -1.48 -13.28
CA TYR A 89 -8.69 -2.59 -13.53
C TYR A 89 -9.41 -3.95 -13.57
N PRO A 90 -10.14 -4.25 -14.66
CA PRO A 90 -10.86 -5.51 -14.85
C PRO A 90 -9.94 -6.73 -15.06
#